data_AF-A0A923YD31-F1
#
_entry.id   AF-A0A923YD31-F1
#
_cell.length_a   1.000
_cell.length_b   1.000
_cell.length_c   1.000
_cell.angle_alpha   90.00
_cell.angle_beta   90.00
_cell.angle_gamma   90.00
#
_symmetry.space_group_name_H-M   'P 1'
#
loop_
_entity.id
_entity.type
_entity.pdbx_description
1 polymer ?
#
loop_
_entity_poly.entity_id
_entity_poly.type
_entity_poly.pdbx_seq_one_letter_code
_entity_poly.pdbx_strand_id
1 'polypeptide(L)'
;MKSSLIRQRTSLLDSILEELNKQMAIEAHSYAAYLSMSAWFDIQGLVGCAHYFKKQSGEEREHQLRIFDYVTNMGALAVSPKYVALKQTSKDFATFLN
;
A
#
# COMPACT_ATOMS: atom_id res chain seq x y z
N MET A 1 -7.01 34.14 9.92
CA MET A 1 -5.77 33.47 10.35
C MET A 1 -4.99 33.05 9.10
N LYS A 2 -4.16 33.96 8.56
CA LYS A 2 -3.34 33.68 7.36
C LYS A 2 -2.13 32.87 7.82
N SER A 3 -2.19 31.55 7.68
CA SER A 3 -1.02 30.69 7.85
C SER A 3 -0.09 30.86 6.64
N SER A 4 0.56 32.02 6.56
CA SER A 4 1.71 32.25 5.69
C SER A 4 2.93 31.66 6.38
N LEU A 5 3.14 30.36 6.21
CA LEU A 5 4.44 29.73 6.43
C LEU A 5 4.81 29.05 5.13
N ILE A 6 5.92 29.51 4.59
CA ILE A 6 6.49 29.24 3.28
C ILE A 6 6.55 27.73 3.05
N ARG A 7 5.53 27.18 2.37
CA ARG A 7 5.68 25.87 1.74
C ARG A 7 6.44 26.11 0.45
N GLN A 8 7.63 25.52 0.31
CA GLN A 8 8.29 25.45 -0.99
C GLN A 8 7.26 24.93 -1.99
N ARG A 9 7.07 25.63 -3.12
CA ARG A 9 6.21 25.14 -4.19
C ARG A 9 6.71 23.74 -4.54
N THR A 10 5.86 22.73 -4.34
CA THR A 10 6.18 21.37 -4.77
C THR A 10 6.49 21.40 -6.27
N SER A 11 7.49 20.62 -6.68
CA SER A 11 7.81 20.42 -8.09
C SER A 11 6.83 19.48 -8.79
N LEU A 12 6.03 18.74 -8.02
CA LEU A 12 5.03 17.81 -8.55
C LEU A 12 3.80 18.55 -9.07
N LEU A 13 3.38 18.19 -10.28
CA LEU A 13 2.06 18.56 -10.79
C LEU A 13 0.97 17.85 -9.97
N ASP A 14 -0.19 18.50 -9.81
CA ASP A 14 -1.30 17.96 -9.03
C ASP A 14 -1.78 16.61 -9.58
N SER A 15 -1.77 16.42 -10.91
CA SER A 15 -2.11 15.13 -11.54
C SER A 15 -1.15 14.01 -11.18
N ILE A 16 0.16 14.30 -11.11
CA ILE A 16 1.18 13.32 -10.71
C ILE A 16 1.01 12.98 -9.23
N LEU A 17 0.76 13.98 -8.39
CA LEU A 17 0.51 13.77 -6.96
C LEU A 17 -0.72 12.89 -6.73
N GLU A 18 -1.79 13.08 -7.50
CA GLU A 18 -2.98 12.24 -7.43
C GLU A 18 -2.67 10.78 -7.77
N GLU A 19 -1.96 10.53 -8.88
CA GLU A 19 -1.57 9.17 -9.28
C GLU A 19 -0.60 8.51 -8.31
N LEU A 20 0.35 9.24 -7.73
CA LEU A 20 1.23 8.71 -6.69
C LEU A 20 0.44 8.30 -5.43
N ASN A 21 -0.55 9.10 -5.02
CA ASN A 21 -1.43 8.74 -3.91
C ASN A 21 -2.32 7.53 -4.23
N LYS A 22 -2.80 7.39 -5.48
CA LYS A 22 -3.52 6.20 -5.94
C LYS A 22 -2.61 4.96 -5.90
N GLN A 23 -1.39 5.08 -6.39
CA GLN A 23 -0.42 3.97 -6.37
C GLN A 23 -0.11 3.54 -4.94
N MET A 24 0.11 4.47 -4.00
CA MET A 24 0.28 4.12 -2.58
C MET A 24 -0.90 3.32 -2.02
N ALA A 25 -2.13 3.61 -2.44
CA ALA A 25 -3.32 2.86 -2.02
C ALA A 25 -3.34 1.44 -2.62
N ILE A 26 -2.90 1.27 -3.87
CA ILE A 26 -2.74 -0.03 -4.51
C ILE A 26 -1.71 -0.86 -3.77
N GLU A 27 -0.52 -0.33 -3.50
CA GLU A 27 0.53 -1.07 -2.77
C GLU A 27 0.09 -1.46 -1.35
N ALA A 28 -0.62 -0.57 -0.66
CA ALA A 28 -1.17 -0.86 0.66
C ALA A 28 -2.20 -2.00 0.62
N HIS A 29 -3.03 -2.05 -0.42
CA HIS A 29 -4.01 -3.11 -0.63
C HIS A 29 -3.30 -4.44 -0.94
N SER A 30 -2.34 -4.44 -1.86
CA SER A 30 -1.53 -5.60 -2.21
C SER A 30 -0.77 -6.17 -1.01
N TYR A 31 -0.14 -5.30 -0.20
CA TYR A 31 0.49 -5.68 1.07
C TYR A 31 -0.47 -6.48 1.97
N ALA A 32 -1.67 -5.95 2.19
CA ALA A 32 -2.66 -6.57 3.06
C ALA A 32 -3.17 -7.89 2.47
N ALA A 33 -3.45 -7.92 1.16
CA ALA A 33 -3.95 -9.10 0.46
C ALA A 33 -2.93 -10.24 0.52
N TYR A 34 -1.66 -9.97 0.21
CA TYR A 34 -0.59 -10.97 0.28
C TYR A 34 -0.33 -11.45 1.70
N LEU A 35 -0.45 -10.57 2.70
CA LEU A 35 -0.35 -10.97 4.10
C LEU A 35 -1.45 -11.98 4.48
N SER A 36 -2.68 -11.73 4.05
CA SER A 36 -3.80 -12.63 4.30
C SER A 36 -3.71 -13.93 3.49
N MET A 37 -3.24 -13.88 2.23
CA MET A 37 -2.95 -15.08 1.44
C MET A 37 -1.88 -15.94 2.11
N SER A 38 -0.82 -15.33 2.65
CA SER A 38 0.23 -16.05 3.39
C SER A 38 -0.36 -16.86 4.55
N ALA A 39 -1.24 -16.25 5.35
CA ALA A 39 -1.93 -16.95 6.44
C ALA A 39 -2.87 -18.07 5.94
N TRP A 40 -3.56 -17.86 4.83
CA TRP A 40 -4.43 -18.89 4.25
C TRP A 40 -3.62 -20.10 3.77
N PHE A 41 -2.52 -19.89 3.04
CA PHE A 41 -1.65 -20.98 2.57
C PHE A 41 -1.00 -21.75 3.72
N ASP A 42 -0.65 -21.07 4.81
CA ASP A 42 -0.08 -21.70 6.00
C ASP A 42 -1.07 -22.71 6.63
N ILE A 43 -2.34 -22.31 6.77
CA ILE A 43 -3.42 -23.20 7.25
C ILE A 43 -3.66 -24.38 6.31
N GLN A 44 -3.46 -24.21 5.00
CA GLN A 44 -3.56 -25.31 4.03
C GLN A 44 -2.32 -26.23 4.00
N GLY A 45 -1.29 -25.97 4.82
CA GLY A 45 -0.03 -26.73 4.81
C GLY A 45 0.87 -26.44 3.61
N LEU A 46 0.58 -25.37 2.84
CA LEU A 46 1.32 -24.96 1.65
C LEU A 46 2.42 -23.96 2.05
N VAL A 47 3.39 -24.42 2.85
CA VAL A 47 4.41 -23.58 3.50
C VAL A 47 5.24 -22.76 2.51
N GLY A 48 5.57 -23.31 1.34
CA GLY A 48 6.30 -22.57 0.29
C GLY A 48 5.52 -21.36 -0.24
N CYS A 49 4.23 -21.53 -0.48
CA CYS A 49 3.33 -20.44 -0.89
C CYS A 49 3.16 -19.43 0.25
N ALA A 50 3.00 -19.89 1.48
CA ALA A 50 2.89 -19.02 2.65
C ALA A 50 4.11 -18.10 2.79
N HIS A 51 5.32 -18.66 2.67
CA HIS A 51 6.56 -17.91 2.71
C HIS A 51 6.69 -16.93 1.52
N TYR A 52 6.36 -17.38 0.31
CA TYR A 52 6.38 -16.53 -0.89
C TYR A 52 5.49 -15.28 -0.70
N PHE A 53 4.22 -15.46 -0.35
CA PHE A 53 3.29 -14.34 -0.16
C PHE A 53 3.65 -13.46 1.04
N LYS A 54 4.27 -14.03 2.07
CA LYS A 54 4.82 -13.22 3.19
C LYS A 54 5.91 -12.28 2.71
N LYS A 55 6.80 -12.77 1.85
CA LYS A 55 7.87 -11.96 1.25
C LYS A 55 7.29 -10.89 0.33
N GLN A 56 6.37 -11.25 -0.56
CA GLN A 56 5.71 -10.29 -1.47
C GLN A 56 4.97 -9.19 -0.70
N SER A 57 4.27 -9.53 0.38
CA SER A 57 3.66 -8.54 1.28
C SER A 57 4.69 -7.53 1.79
N GLY A 58 5.88 -7.99 2.19
CA GLY A 58 6.98 -7.10 2.59
C GLY A 58 7.43 -6.16 1.48
N GLU A 59 7.58 -6.67 0.25
CA GLU A 59 7.99 -5.90 -0.93
C GLU A 59 7.00 -4.77 -1.24
N GLU A 60 5.68 -5.03 -1.23
CA GLU A 60 4.68 -3.99 -1.50
C GLU A 60 4.63 -2.92 -0.40
N ARG A 61 4.91 -3.30 0.84
CA ARG A 61 5.03 -2.31 1.92
C ARG A 61 6.24 -1.39 1.70
N GLU A 62 7.35 -1.92 1.20
CA GLU A 62 8.52 -1.10 0.85
C GLU A 62 8.22 -0.18 -0.35
N HIS A 63 7.49 -0.68 -1.36
CA HIS A 63 7.04 0.14 -2.48
C HIS A 63 6.17 1.31 -2.02
N GLN A 64 5.19 1.04 -1.16
CA GLN A 64 4.33 2.06 -0.56
C GLN A 64 5.15 3.15 0.15
N LEU A 65 6.09 2.75 1.01
CA LEU A 65 6.92 3.68 1.78
C LEU A 65 7.83 4.52 0.88
N ARG A 66 8.39 3.91 -0.18
CA ARG A 66 9.22 4.63 -1.14
C ARG A 66 8.46 5.77 -1.83
N ILE A 67 7.21 5.54 -2.20
CA ILE A 67 6.35 6.58 -2.81
C ILE A 67 6.00 7.65 -1.76
N PHE A 68 5.66 7.23 -0.54
CA PHE A 68 5.36 8.15 0.55
C PHE A 68 6.53 9.10 0.84
N ASP A 69 7.74 8.56 0.96
CA ASP A 69 8.95 9.33 1.20
C ASP A 69 9.28 10.24 0.02
N TYR A 70 9.12 9.75 -1.21
CA TYR A 70 9.32 10.56 -2.42
C TYR A 70 8.40 11.78 -2.44
N VAL A 71 7.09 11.59 -2.24
CA VAL A 71 6.10 12.68 -2.22
C VAL A 71 6.42 13.69 -1.12
N THR A 72 6.76 13.21 0.08
CA THR A 72 7.15 14.05 1.22
C THR A 72 8.41 14.87 0.91
N ASN A 73 9.44 14.25 0.32
CA ASN A 73 10.70 14.89 -0.04
C ASN A 73 10.54 15.95 -1.14
N MET A 74 9.53 15.83 -2.01
CA MET A 74 9.20 16.86 -3.00
C MET A 74 8.41 18.05 -2.41
N GLY A 75 8.16 18.06 -1.10
CA GLY A 75 7.41 19.11 -0.41
C GLY A 75 5.89 19.00 -0.61
N ALA A 76 5.41 17.90 -1.20
CA ALA A 76 3.99 17.56 -1.32
C ALA A 76 3.49 16.83 -0.05
N LEU A 77 2.16 16.76 0.13
CA LEU A 77 1.58 16.06 1.28
C LEU A 77 1.29 14.64 0.83
N ALA A 78 2.06 13.68 1.34
CA ALA A 78 1.75 12.27 1.15
C ALA A 78 0.53 11.92 1.99
N VAL A 79 -0.54 11.48 1.34
CA VAL A 79 -1.76 11.06 2.04
C VAL A 79 -1.63 9.57 2.33
N SER A 80 -1.64 9.21 3.62
CA SER A 80 -1.75 7.80 4.00
C SER A 80 -3.05 7.24 3.41
N PRO A 81 -3.00 6.15 2.63
CA PRO A 81 -4.19 5.58 2.05
C PRO A 81 -5.15 5.12 3.15
N LYS A 82 -6.45 5.21 2.86
CA LYS A 82 -7.48 4.63 3.74
C LYS A 82 -7.34 3.12 3.65
N TYR A 83 -7.11 2.46 4.78
CA TYR A 83 -7.13 1.01 4.85
C TYR A 83 -8.57 0.54 4.60
N VAL A 84 -8.82 -0.02 3.43
CA VAL A 84 -10.04 -0.78 3.17
C VAL A 84 -9.90 -2.06 3.99
N ALA A 85 -10.80 -2.27 4.95
CA ALA A 85 -10.87 -3.54 5.65
C ALA A 85 -11.04 -4.63 4.59
N LEU A 86 -10.02 -5.48 4.41
CA LEU A 86 -10.18 -6.69 3.63
C LEU A 86 -11.36 -7.44 4.25
N LYS A 87 -12.36 -7.80 3.43
CA LYS A 87 -13.45 -8.66 3.90
C LYS A 87 -12.78 -9.86 4.57
N GLN A 88 -13.05 -10.05 5.87
CA GLN A 88 -12.50 -11.15 6.64
C GLN A 88 -12.61 -12.41 5.80
N THR A 89 -11.46 -12.98 5.48
CA THR A 89 -11.33 -13.98 4.43
C THR A 89 -12.16 -15.18 4.81
N SER A 90 -13.32 -15.29 4.16
CA SER A 90 -14.01 -16.56 3.97
C SER A 90 -12.99 -17.53 3.39
N LYS A 91 -13.15 -18.81 3.73
CA LYS A 91 -12.23 -19.94 3.54
C LYS A 91 -11.70 -20.20 2.11
N ASP A 92 -11.96 -19.31 1.15
CA ASP A 92 -11.74 -19.47 -0.27
C ASP A 92 -10.70 -18.47 -0.82
N PHE A 93 -9.72 -19.01 -1.53
CA PHE A 93 -8.64 -18.29 -2.19
C PHE A 93 -9.14 -17.29 -3.24
N ALA A 94 -10.27 -17.58 -3.90
CA ALA A 94 -10.85 -16.71 -4.93
C ALA A 94 -11.25 -15.31 -4.40
N THR A 95 -11.41 -15.18 -3.08
CA THR A 95 -11.75 -13.91 -2.42
C THR A 95 -10.59 -12.91 -2.43
N PHE A 96 -9.35 -13.37 -2.67
CA PHE A 96 -8.17 -12.50 -2.66
C PHE A 96 -7.86 -11.82 -4.00
N LEU A 97 -8.56 -12.19 -5.07
CA LEU A 97 -8.32 -11.70 -6.43
C LEU A 97 -9.33 -10.63 -6.89
N ASN A 98 -10.32 -10.29 -6.04
CA ASN A 98 -11.44 -9.41 -6.38
C ASN A 98 -11.58 -8.24 -5.41
#